data_AF-A0A956J0H5-F1
#
_entry.id   AF-A0A956J0H5-F1
#
_cell.length_a   1.000
_cell.length_b   1.000
_cell.length_c   1.000
_cell.angle_alpha   90.00
_cell.angle_beta   90.00
_cell.angle_gamma   90.00
#
_symmetry.space_group_name_H-M   'P 1'
#
loop_
_entity.id
_entity.type
_entity.pdbx_description
1 polymer ?
#
loop_
_entity_poly.entity_id
_entity_poly.type
_entity_poly.pdbx_seq_one_letter_code
_entity_poly.pdbx_strand_id
1 'polypeptide(L)'
;MADIFEFQDLTEEELLSAISLLKLLAASDGVVSEDEAQEMRVFADHIGPEHYDELNDKLEALDLSEDGVKKLAQGIARQPARELIYGELFQLATVGTIDEKESELLDWLRLTWALED
;
A
#
# COMPACT_ATOMS: atom_id res chain seq x y z
N MET A 1 -2.74 25.97 -10.40
CA MET A 1 -1.92 24.80 -10.04
C MET A 1 -2.86 23.87 -9.32
N ALA A 2 -3.06 22.65 -9.80
CA ALA A 2 -3.68 21.63 -8.97
C ALA A 2 -2.74 21.39 -7.79
N ASP A 3 -3.24 21.36 -6.57
CA ASP A 3 -2.47 20.79 -5.46
C ASP A 3 -2.09 19.38 -5.86
N ILE A 4 -0.79 19.08 -5.82
CA ILE A 4 -0.29 17.72 -6.01
C ILE A 4 -0.56 17.04 -4.67
N PHE A 5 -1.41 16.01 -4.67
CA PHE A 5 -1.66 15.19 -3.48
C PHE A 5 -0.52 14.19 -3.34
N GLU A 6 0.20 14.24 -2.23
CA GLU A 6 1.42 13.45 -1.98
C GLU A 6 1.29 12.61 -0.70
N PHE A 7 2.27 11.75 -0.43
CA PHE A 7 2.27 10.87 0.75
C PHE A 7 2.15 11.61 2.08
N GLN A 8 2.72 12.81 2.16
CA GLN A 8 2.61 13.69 3.34
C GLN A 8 1.18 14.19 3.62
N ASP A 9 0.27 14.08 2.65
CA ASP A 9 -1.15 14.46 2.80
C ASP A 9 -2.03 13.30 3.29
N LEU A 10 -1.48 12.07 3.33
CA LEU A 10 -2.16 10.90 3.86
C LEU A 10 -2.33 11.01 5.38
N THR A 11 -3.46 10.51 5.88
CA THR A 11 -3.63 10.39 7.33
C THR A 11 -2.86 9.19 7.85
N GLU A 12 -2.64 9.12 9.17
CA GLU A 12 -2.03 7.95 9.79
C GLU A 12 -2.79 6.65 9.45
N GLU A 13 -4.12 6.66 9.45
CA GLU A 13 -4.92 5.48 9.08
C GLU A 13 -4.72 5.06 7.62
N GLU A 14 -4.59 6.03 6.72
CA GLU A 14 -4.32 5.77 5.30
C GLU A 14 -2.89 5.27 5.09
N LEU A 15 -1.91 5.80 5.82
CA LEU A 15 -0.53 5.31 5.81
C LEU A 15 -0.44 3.88 6.35
N LEU A 16 -1.11 3.57 7.46
CA LEU A 16 -1.20 2.21 7.99
C LEU A 16 -1.84 1.25 6.97
N SER A 17 -2.89 1.69 6.28
CA SER A 17 -3.51 0.90 5.22
C SER A 17 -2.56 0.72 4.03
N ALA A 18 -1.84 1.75 3.61
CA ALA A 18 -0.92 1.68 2.48
C ALA A 18 0.26 0.73 2.77
N ILE A 19 0.91 0.87 3.93
CA ILE A 19 2.03 0.02 4.34
C ILE A 19 1.58 -1.43 4.50
N SER A 20 0.41 -1.68 5.09
CA SER A 20 -0.10 -3.05 5.25
C SER A 20 -0.47 -3.71 3.92
N LEU A 21 -1.04 -2.96 2.96
CA LEU A 21 -1.29 -3.45 1.60
C LEU A 21 0.02 -3.76 0.86
N LEU A 22 1.02 -2.88 0.99
CA LEU A 22 2.33 -3.05 0.36
C LEU A 22 3.06 -4.28 0.91
N LYS A 23 3.01 -4.52 2.22
CA LYS A 23 3.52 -5.75 2.85
C LYS A 23 2.76 -6.99 2.40
N LEU A 24 1.43 -6.90 2.26
CA LEU A 24 0.60 -8.02 1.81
C LEU A 24 0.93 -8.41 0.36
N LEU A 25 1.11 -7.42 -0.52
CA LEU A 25 1.50 -7.62 -1.91
C LEU A 25 2.87 -8.27 -2.00
N ALA A 26 3.88 -7.70 -1.33
CA ALA A 26 5.25 -8.23 -1.32
C ALA A 26 5.39 -9.61 -0.64
N ALA A 27 4.44 -9.99 0.23
CA ALA A 27 4.44 -11.31 0.87
C ALA A 27 3.65 -12.38 0.10
N SER A 28 3.07 -12.04 -1.06
CA SER A 28 2.16 -12.90 -1.82
C SER A 28 2.77 -14.26 -2.21
N ASP A 29 4.03 -14.23 -2.66
CA ASP A 29 4.80 -15.40 -3.10
C ASP A 29 5.73 -15.97 -2.01
N GLY A 30 5.81 -15.28 -0.86
CA GLY A 30 6.63 -15.63 0.29
C GLY A 30 8.10 -15.19 0.21
N VAL A 31 8.52 -14.48 -0.84
CA VAL A 31 9.89 -13.98 -1.00
C VAL A 31 9.90 -12.58 -1.64
N VAL A 32 10.18 -11.56 -0.84
CA VAL A 32 10.42 -10.20 -1.36
C VAL A 32 11.72 -10.18 -2.17
N SER A 33 11.63 -9.78 -3.44
CA SER A 33 12.78 -9.57 -4.33
C SER A 33 13.60 -8.33 -3.97
N GLU A 34 14.83 -8.21 -4.48
CA GLU A 34 15.67 -7.01 -4.23
C GLU A 34 15.03 -5.75 -4.82
N ASP A 35 14.37 -5.87 -5.97
CA ASP A 35 13.72 -4.76 -6.67
C ASP A 35 12.43 -4.32 -5.94
N GLU A 36 11.60 -5.26 -5.47
CA GLU A 36 10.47 -4.93 -4.59
C GLU A 36 10.93 -4.28 -3.30
N ALA A 37 11.98 -4.82 -2.66
CA ALA A 37 12.55 -4.21 -1.47
C ALA A 37 13.08 -2.79 -1.73
N GLN A 38 13.52 -2.49 -2.96
CA GLN A 38 13.94 -1.15 -3.35
C GLN A 38 12.75 -0.20 -3.48
N GLU A 39 11.65 -0.61 -4.11
CA GLU A 39 10.43 0.20 -4.19
C GLU A 39 9.82 0.44 -2.80
N MET A 40 9.83 -0.57 -1.92
CA MET A 40 9.42 -0.41 -0.52
C MET A 40 10.28 0.63 0.23
N ARG A 41 11.59 0.71 -0.07
CA ARG A 41 12.47 1.75 0.49
C ARG A 41 12.13 3.14 -0.04
N VAL A 42 11.83 3.26 -1.33
CA VAL A 42 11.39 4.54 -1.94
C VAL A 42 10.10 5.03 -1.27
N PHE A 43 9.15 4.12 -1.05
CA PHE A 43 7.93 4.40 -0.31
C PHE A 43 8.21 4.89 1.12
N ALA A 44 9.12 4.22 1.84
CA ALA A 44 9.53 4.63 3.19
C ALA A 44 10.18 6.03 3.20
N ASP A 45 10.98 6.36 2.17
CA ASP A 45 11.61 7.67 2.03
C ASP A 45 10.59 8.79 1.81
N HIS A 46 9.47 8.54 1.12
CA HIS A 46 8.39 9.52 0.94
C HIS A 46 7.67 9.86 2.26
N ILE A 47 7.62 8.92 3.20
CA ILE A 47 6.97 9.09 4.52
C ILE A 47 7.98 9.65 5.54
N GLY A 48 9.26 9.32 5.35
CA GLY A 48 10.33 9.54 6.31
C GLY A 48 10.60 8.26 7.12
N PRO A 49 11.86 7.82 7.21
CA PRO A 49 12.22 6.50 7.74
C PRO A 49 11.81 6.32 9.21
N GLU A 50 11.98 7.35 10.05
CA GLU A 50 11.58 7.28 11.47
C GLU A 50 10.07 7.07 11.61
N HIS A 51 9.26 7.77 10.82
CA HIS A 51 7.81 7.64 10.87
C HIS A 51 7.34 6.32 10.25
N TYR A 52 7.98 5.86 9.19
CA TYR A 52 7.73 4.54 8.61
C TYR A 52 8.01 3.42 9.61
N ASP A 53 9.10 3.49 10.37
CA ASP A 53 9.42 2.53 11.43
C ASP A 53 8.36 2.54 12.56
N GLU A 54 7.93 3.72 13.02
CA GLU A 54 6.84 3.83 14.01
C GLU A 54 5.52 3.20 13.52
N LEU A 55 5.18 3.39 12.24
CA LEU A 55 3.98 2.80 11.64
C LEU A 55 4.12 1.28 11.49
N ASN A 56 5.32 0.78 11.18
CA ASN A 56 5.60 -0.66 11.16
C ASN A 56 5.44 -1.30 12.52
N ASP A 57 5.99 -0.69 13.57
CA ASP A 57 5.84 -1.17 14.96
C ASP A 57 4.35 -1.24 15.35
N LYS A 58 3.56 -0.23 14.95
CA LYS A 58 2.10 -0.24 15.16
C LYS A 58 1.42 -1.39 14.40
N LEU A 59 1.76 -1.61 13.14
CA LEU A 59 1.18 -2.70 12.34
C LEU A 59 1.56 -4.08 12.87
N GLU A 60 2.80 -4.26 13.31
CA GLU A 60 3.25 -5.51 13.93
C GLU A 60 2.50 -5.79 15.24
N ALA A 61 2.28 -4.76 16.06
CA ALA A 61 1.49 -4.89 17.29
C ALA A 61 0.00 -5.21 17.02
N LEU A 62 -0.54 -4.83 15.86
CA LEU A 62 -1.91 -5.15 15.45
C LEU A 62 -2.08 -6.58 14.94
N ASP A 63 -1.00 -7.25 14.53
CA ASP A 63 -0.97 -8.63 14.00
C ASP A 63 -2.11 -8.91 13.00
N LEU A 64 -2.19 -8.06 11.98
CA LEU A 64 -3.32 -8.05 11.04
C LEU A 64 -3.26 -9.27 10.10
N SER A 65 -4.38 -9.99 10.01
CA SER A 65 -4.63 -10.92 8.92
C SER A 65 -4.89 -10.17 7.60
N GLU A 66 -4.87 -10.87 6.47
CA GLU A 66 -5.28 -10.33 5.18
C GLU A 66 -6.66 -9.64 5.24
N ASP A 67 -7.64 -10.25 5.92
CA ASP A 67 -8.96 -9.65 6.15
C ASP A 67 -8.88 -8.35 6.97
N GLY A 68 -7.96 -8.29 7.93
CA GLY A 68 -7.68 -7.08 8.71
C GLY A 68 -7.13 -5.95 7.82
N VAL A 69 -6.20 -6.27 6.94
CA VAL A 69 -5.65 -5.32 5.95
C VAL A 69 -6.74 -4.83 5.00
N LYS A 70 -7.55 -5.75 4.45
CA LYS A 70 -8.68 -5.38 3.58
C LYS A 70 -9.68 -4.49 4.30
N LYS A 71 -9.93 -4.70 5.59
CA LYS A 71 -10.80 -3.84 6.39
C LYS A 71 -10.24 -2.43 6.59
N LEU A 72 -8.93 -2.28 6.79
CA LEU A 72 -8.28 -0.96 6.82
C LEU A 72 -8.45 -0.25 5.48
N ALA A 73 -8.19 -0.95 4.37
CA ALA A 73 -8.32 -0.42 3.02
C ALA A 73 -9.75 0.07 2.72
N GLN A 74 -10.76 -0.67 3.17
CA GLN A 74 -12.17 -0.25 3.05
C GLN A 74 -12.50 1.03 3.83
N GLY A 75 -11.74 1.35 4.88
CA GLY A 75 -11.91 2.55 5.69
C GLY A 75 -11.46 3.84 5.01
N ILE A 76 -10.61 3.76 3.98
CA ILE A 76 -10.12 4.93 3.26
C ILE A 76 -11.28 5.57 2.50
N ALA A 77 -11.65 6.80 2.86
CA ALA A 77 -12.76 7.52 2.23
C ALA A 77 -12.33 8.53 1.16
N ARG A 78 -11.09 9.04 1.23
CA ARG A 78 -10.60 10.10 0.34
C ARG A 78 -10.17 9.53 -1.00
N GLN A 79 -10.78 9.98 -2.08
CA GLN A 79 -10.45 9.54 -3.43
C GLN A 79 -8.96 9.75 -3.80
N PRO A 80 -8.35 10.93 -3.55
CA PRO A 80 -6.94 11.14 -3.87
C PRO A 80 -6.00 10.18 -3.12
N ALA A 81 -6.35 9.79 -1.89
CA ALA A 81 -5.59 8.81 -1.13
C ALA A 81 -5.65 7.42 -1.76
N ARG A 82 -6.84 6.99 -2.18
CA ARG A 82 -7.03 5.70 -2.87
C ARG A 82 -6.24 5.63 -4.18
N GLU A 83 -6.29 6.70 -4.97
CA GLU A 83 -5.57 6.79 -6.25
C GLU A 83 -4.05 6.76 -6.04
N LEU A 84 -3.54 7.55 -5.09
CA LEU A 84 -2.11 7.56 -4.76
C LEU A 84 -1.64 6.17 -4.29
N ILE A 85 -2.35 5.58 -3.32
CA ILE A 85 -1.98 4.27 -2.76
C ILE A 85 -2.06 3.19 -3.84
N TYR A 86 -3.11 3.19 -4.67
CA TYR A 86 -3.26 2.22 -5.73
C TYR A 86 -2.15 2.32 -6.78
N GLY A 87 -1.79 3.54 -7.20
CA GLY A 87 -0.71 3.75 -8.17
C GLY A 87 0.62 3.15 -7.69
N GLU A 88 0.90 3.30 -6.40
CA GLU A 88 2.15 2.83 -5.77
C GLU A 88 2.16 1.30 -5.62
N LEU A 89 1.03 0.70 -5.23
CA LEU A 89 0.88 -0.75 -5.20
C LEU A 89 0.98 -1.36 -6.60
N PHE A 90 0.39 -0.70 -7.61
CA PHE A 90 0.48 -1.14 -8.99
C PHE A 90 1.93 -1.06 -9.50
N GLN A 91 2.63 0.04 -9.21
CA GLN A 91 4.05 0.18 -9.55
C GLN A 91 4.88 -0.95 -8.93
N LEU A 92 4.69 -1.23 -7.63
CA LEU A 92 5.37 -2.33 -6.95
C LEU A 92 5.11 -3.68 -7.63
N ALA A 93 3.85 -4.01 -7.93
CA ALA A 93 3.51 -5.26 -8.61
C ALA A 93 4.13 -5.37 -10.01
N THR A 94 4.30 -4.24 -10.72
CA THR A 94 4.88 -4.22 -12.08
C THR A 94 6.41 -4.36 -12.11
N VAL A 95 7.09 -4.26 -10.96
CA VAL A 95 8.53 -4.50 -10.86
C VAL A 95 8.87 -5.95 -11.18
N GLY A 96 7.97 -6.87 -10.81
CA GLY A 96 8.04 -8.29 -11.12
C GLY A 96 7.07 -8.73 -12.21
N THR A 97 6.78 -10.03 -12.22
CA THR A 97 5.62 -10.57 -12.95
C THR A 97 4.47 -10.62 -11.97
N ILE A 98 3.42 -9.83 -12.22
CA ILE A 98 2.20 -9.84 -11.41
C ILE A 98 1.64 -11.26 -11.36
N ASP A 99 1.60 -11.84 -10.16
CA ASP A 99 1.03 -13.16 -9.95
C ASP A 99 -0.51 -13.13 -9.82
N GLU A 100 -1.14 -14.30 -9.73
CA GLU A 100 -2.60 -14.41 -9.62
C GLU A 100 -3.14 -13.70 -8.37
N LYS A 101 -2.47 -13.82 -7.23
CA LYS A 101 -2.92 -13.23 -5.95
C LYS A 101 -2.72 -11.72 -5.92
N GLU A 102 -1.60 -11.23 -6.46
CA GLU A 102 -1.35 -9.79 -6.62
C GLU A 102 -2.39 -9.17 -7.54
N SER A 103 -2.69 -9.84 -8.67
CA SER A 103 -3.75 -9.42 -9.58
C SER A 103 -5.11 -9.40 -8.88
N GLU A 104 -5.46 -10.44 -8.12
CA GLU A 104 -6.71 -10.51 -7.35
C GLU A 104 -6.82 -9.38 -6.32
N LEU A 105 -5.73 -9.06 -5.62
CA LEU A 105 -5.69 -7.96 -4.64
C LEU A 105 -5.86 -6.60 -5.31
N LEU A 106 -5.14 -6.36 -6.42
CA LEU A 106 -5.24 -5.11 -7.18
C LEU A 106 -6.64 -4.94 -7.78
N ASP A 107 -7.24 -5.99 -8.35
CA ASP A 107 -8.61 -5.93 -8.85
C ASP A 107 -9.62 -5.70 -7.71
N TRP A 108 -9.43 -6.34 -6.57
CA TRP A 108 -10.27 -6.11 -5.40
C TRP A 108 -10.20 -4.67 -4.91
N LEU A 109 -8.99 -4.07 -4.85
CA LEU A 109 -8.80 -2.67 -4.49
C LEU A 109 -9.49 -1.73 -5.47
N ARG A 110 -9.27 -1.95 -6.78
CA ARG A 110 -9.87 -1.15 -7.85
C ARG A 110 -11.39 -1.12 -7.74
N LEU A 111 -12.01 -2.29 -7.55
CA LEU A 111 -13.46 -2.41 -7.37
C LEU A 111 -13.94 -1.79 -6.06
N THR A 112 -13.22 -2.02 -4.96
CA THR A 112 -13.59 -1.53 -3.61
C THR A 112 -13.51 0.00 -3.54
N TRP A 113 -12.53 0.58 -4.21
CA TRP A 113 -12.29 2.02 -4.23
C TRP A 113 -12.97 2.75 -5.39
N ALA A 114 -13.62 2.02 -6.29
CA ALA A 114 -14.27 2.54 -7.49
C ALA A 114 -13.32 3.41 -8.33
N LEU A 115 -12.10 2.92 -8.54
CA LEU A 115 -11.11 3.57 -9.38
C LEU A 115 -11.47 3.37 -10.86
N GLU A 116 -11.27 4.40 -11.67
CA GLU A 116 -11.47 4.34 -13.12
C GLU A 116 -10.37 3.48 -13.79
N ASP A 117 -10.70 2.83 -14.92
CA ASP A 117 -9.76 2.06 -15.76
C ASP A 117 -8.78 2.97 -16.53
#